data_AF-A0A2V6JCG9-F1
#
_entry.id   AF-A0A2V6JCG9-F1
#
_cell.length_a   1.000
_cell.length_b   1.000
_cell.length_c   1.000
_cell.angle_alpha   90.00
_cell.angle_beta   90.00
_cell.angle_gamma   90.00
#
_symmetry.space_group_name_H-M   'P 1'
#
loop_
_entity.id
_entity.type
_entity.pdbx_description
1 polymer ?
#
loop_
_entity_poly.entity_id
_entity_poly.type
_entity_poly.pdbx_seq_one_letter_code
_entity_poly.pdbx_strand_id
1 'polypeptide(L)'
;MFALARLFLEKAARHDVQLTAPTASPLFQLGEDGAVSVDRQFLERNAFRFAQNDFYKIDIVETEPIKGNFTNVARCRLSGTLLGPTSHHDYQRRLRNLYEQRFSRRMSFGDYQRQIQIVTDPAEIEKWKEDARKVTTYSTLREETPVTFSSATETERHFQQNYLPDLIRTVSELVIDGPASRHLHDRVLNRLVENEWTNETRSPSPMMQELAARFRGAGLHVFRHRRGMLFVSSIYPRAFKHAEAGVSALVRTILDAIGAAPRIGRKELADKLIVDLTGEEVDRVQRWLARFAADKSETCRRRYPGGKRRNCKGGHAGRGRIGRRSCSGGCVNRRTRKTGVRRGGLLHNCCGRNGNRRKLNAGAARTPART
;
A
#
# COMPACT_ATOMS: atom_id res chain seq x y z
N MET A 1 14.91 3.57 10.68
CA MET A 1 14.31 4.03 9.42
C MET A 1 13.51 2.94 8.69
N PHE A 2 14.13 1.85 8.26
CA PHE A 2 13.44 0.76 7.54
C PHE A 2 12.16 0.23 8.22
N ALA A 3 12.24 -0.10 9.51
CA ALA A 3 11.07 -0.56 10.29
C ALA A 3 9.97 0.50 10.41
N LEU A 4 10.34 1.78 10.42
CA LEU A 4 9.38 2.88 10.48
C LEU A 4 8.64 3.02 9.15
N ALA A 5 9.34 2.96 8.02
CA ALA A 5 8.72 3.01 6.70
C ALA A 5 7.70 1.88 6.52
N ARG A 6 8.02 0.66 6.99
CA ARG A 6 7.06 -0.46 7.01
C ARG A 6 5.80 -0.17 7.83
N LEU A 7 5.93 0.52 8.97
CA LEU A 7 4.78 0.86 9.82
C LEU A 7 3.79 1.80 9.10
N PHE A 8 4.29 2.73 8.28
CA PHE A 8 3.45 3.59 7.43
C PHE A 8 2.80 2.80 6.30
N LEU A 9 3.51 1.81 5.75
CA LEU A 9 2.96 0.97 4.70
C LEU A 9 1.93 -0.05 5.25
N GLU A 10 2.06 -0.54 6.48
CA GLU A 10 1.12 -1.54 7.02
C GLU A 10 -0.35 -1.11 7.04
N LYS A 11 -0.65 0.20 7.12
CA LYS A 11 -2.02 0.71 7.09
C LYS A 11 -2.20 1.73 5.97
N ALA A 12 -3.20 1.49 5.13
CA ALA A 12 -3.59 2.40 4.05
C ALA A 12 -3.88 3.83 4.56
N ALA A 13 -4.50 3.98 5.73
CA ALA A 13 -4.81 5.30 6.31
C ALA A 13 -3.59 6.12 6.78
N ARG A 14 -2.35 5.63 6.61
CA ARG A 14 -1.12 6.30 7.07
C ARG A 14 -0.32 6.93 5.94
N HIS A 15 -0.76 6.79 4.70
CA HIS A 15 -0.09 7.32 3.53
C HIS A 15 -1.09 7.66 2.44
N ASP A 16 -0.70 8.58 1.58
CA ASP A 16 -1.44 8.94 0.39
C ASP A 16 -0.65 8.43 -0.82
N VAL A 17 -1.36 8.24 -1.94
CA VAL A 17 -0.80 7.77 -3.20
C VAL A 17 -0.85 8.92 -4.18
N GLN A 18 0.33 9.38 -4.63
CA GLN A 18 0.44 10.33 -5.71
C GLN A 18 0.51 9.59 -7.04
N LEU A 19 -0.45 9.85 -7.91
CA LEU A 19 -0.46 9.41 -9.30
C LEU A 19 0.07 10.55 -10.17
N THR A 20 1.14 10.28 -10.91
CA THR A 20 1.72 11.22 -11.88
C THR A 20 1.62 10.63 -13.28
N ALA A 21 0.94 11.36 -14.15
CA ALA A 21 0.69 11.00 -15.53
C ALA A 21 1.78 11.56 -16.46
N PRO A 22 2.34 10.77 -17.38
CA PRO A 22 3.19 11.29 -18.45
C PRO A 22 2.38 12.19 -19.39
N THR A 23 3.03 13.17 -20.02
CA THR A 23 2.38 14.09 -20.99
C THR A 23 1.67 13.36 -22.15
N ALA A 24 2.15 12.16 -22.51
CA ALA A 24 1.56 11.33 -23.57
C ALA A 24 0.32 10.54 -23.13
N SER A 25 0.03 10.43 -21.83
CA SER A 25 -1.06 9.62 -21.29
C SER A 25 -1.62 10.27 -20.03
N PRO A 26 -2.48 11.30 -20.18
CA PRO A 26 -3.02 12.02 -19.05
C PRO A 26 -4.01 11.17 -18.26
N LEU A 27 -4.26 11.55 -17.00
CA LEU A 27 -5.33 10.97 -16.20
C LEU A 27 -6.61 11.77 -16.39
N PHE A 28 -7.74 11.10 -16.27
CA PHE A 28 -9.06 11.72 -16.29
C PHE A 28 -9.71 11.52 -14.93
N GLN A 29 -10.36 12.57 -14.43
CA GLN A 29 -11.07 12.58 -13.16
C GLN A 29 -12.50 13.06 -13.37
N LEU A 30 -13.44 12.42 -12.69
CA LEU A 30 -14.84 12.82 -12.64
C LEU A 30 -15.06 13.77 -11.46
N GLY A 31 -15.31 15.05 -11.72
CA GLY A 31 -15.48 16.06 -10.67
C GLY A 31 -14.19 16.33 -9.88
N GLU A 32 -14.34 16.75 -8.62
CA GLU A 32 -13.21 17.13 -7.75
C GLU A 32 -12.68 15.97 -6.92
N ASP A 33 -13.56 15.11 -6.41
CA ASP A 33 -13.20 13.97 -5.57
C ASP A 33 -13.69 12.62 -6.14
N GLY A 34 -14.13 12.59 -7.40
CA GLY A 34 -14.76 11.42 -7.98
C GLY A 34 -13.80 10.43 -8.64
N ALA A 35 -14.38 9.53 -9.44
CA ALA A 35 -13.68 8.42 -10.07
C ALA A 35 -12.55 8.87 -11.01
N VAL A 36 -11.45 8.10 -11.03
CA VAL A 36 -10.25 8.38 -11.83
C VAL A 36 -9.99 7.22 -12.79
N SER A 37 -9.58 7.53 -14.02
CA SER A 37 -9.20 6.53 -15.02
C SER A 37 -8.15 7.04 -16.00
N VAL A 38 -7.42 6.12 -16.63
CA VAL A 38 -6.56 6.42 -17.79
C VAL A 38 -7.40 6.53 -19.08
N ASP A 39 -8.55 5.86 -19.15
CA ASP A 39 -9.43 5.88 -20.31
C ASP A 39 -10.60 6.85 -20.11
N ARG A 40 -10.63 7.91 -20.92
CA ARG A 40 -11.72 8.89 -20.93
C ARG A 40 -13.08 8.23 -21.23
N GLN A 41 -13.13 7.31 -22.19
CA GLN A 41 -14.40 6.68 -22.57
C GLN A 41 -14.94 5.77 -21.46
N PHE A 42 -14.05 5.17 -20.67
CA PHE A 42 -14.46 4.39 -19.50
C PHE A 42 -15.17 5.28 -18.47
N LEU A 43 -14.66 6.48 -18.20
CA LEU A 43 -15.34 7.43 -17.32
C LEU A 43 -16.65 7.90 -17.93
N GLU A 44 -16.68 8.31 -19.19
CA GLU A 44 -17.91 8.77 -19.85
C GLU A 44 -19.04 7.73 -19.74
N ARG A 45 -18.74 6.45 -20.01
CA ARG A 45 -19.72 5.34 -19.92
C ARG A 45 -20.19 5.02 -18.51
N ASN A 46 -19.40 5.33 -17.48
CA ASN A 46 -19.74 5.00 -16.09
C ASN A 46 -20.04 6.22 -15.22
N ALA A 47 -19.91 7.44 -15.76
CA ALA A 47 -20.03 8.69 -15.04
C ALA A 47 -21.41 8.81 -14.38
N PHE A 48 -22.48 8.46 -15.09
CA PHE A 48 -23.83 8.44 -14.53
C PHE A 48 -23.91 7.51 -13.31
N ARG A 49 -23.36 6.29 -13.39
CA ARG A 49 -23.39 5.34 -12.27
C ARG A 49 -22.61 5.82 -11.05
N PHE A 50 -21.55 6.60 -11.25
CA PHE A 50 -20.71 7.12 -10.16
C PHE A 50 -21.28 8.38 -9.53
N ALA A 51 -21.85 9.28 -10.34
CA ALA A 51 -22.28 10.61 -9.90
C ALA A 51 -23.80 10.79 -9.78
N GLN A 52 -24.64 9.84 -10.19
CA GLN A 52 -26.11 10.02 -10.21
C GLN A 52 -26.69 10.53 -8.88
N ASN A 53 -26.14 10.09 -7.74
CA ASN A 53 -26.64 10.46 -6.41
C ASN A 53 -26.34 11.93 -6.05
N ASP A 54 -25.37 12.56 -6.72
CA ASP A 54 -24.97 13.95 -6.46
C ASP A 54 -25.79 14.95 -7.30
N PHE A 55 -26.47 14.47 -8.34
CA PHE A 55 -27.23 15.29 -9.29
C PHE A 55 -28.72 14.97 -9.29
N TYR A 56 -29.10 13.76 -8.90
CA TYR A 56 -30.49 13.30 -8.93
C TYR A 56 -30.91 12.70 -7.58
N LYS A 57 -32.12 13.03 -7.17
CA LYS A 57 -32.83 12.33 -6.11
C LYS A 57 -33.54 11.12 -6.70
N ILE A 58 -33.17 9.94 -6.23
CA ILE A 58 -33.76 8.67 -6.66
C ILE A 58 -34.85 8.29 -5.66
N ASP A 59 -36.11 8.50 -6.04
CA ASP A 59 -37.27 8.15 -5.21
C ASP A 59 -37.95 6.91 -5.80
N ILE A 60 -38.12 5.87 -4.99
CA ILE A 60 -38.91 4.68 -5.35
C ILE A 60 -40.35 4.95 -4.93
N VAL A 61 -41.19 5.32 -5.90
CA VAL A 61 -42.60 5.59 -5.70
C VAL A 61 -43.39 4.30 -5.97
N GLU A 62 -44.26 3.95 -5.04
CA GLU A 62 -45.20 2.84 -5.22
C GLU A 62 -46.40 3.32 -6.03
N THR A 63 -46.49 2.92 -7.29
CA THR A 63 -47.61 3.31 -8.16
C THR A 63 -48.86 2.49 -7.87
N GLU A 64 -49.94 2.76 -8.60
CA GLU A 64 -51.17 1.98 -8.51
C GLU A 64 -50.92 0.48 -8.77
N PRO A 65 -51.69 -0.40 -8.10
CA PRO A 65 -51.56 -1.85 -8.27
C PRO A 65 -51.78 -2.22 -9.73
N ILE A 66 -50.91 -3.08 -10.25
CA ILE A 66 -50.97 -3.51 -11.66
C ILE A 66 -52.31 -4.23 -11.89
N LYS A 67 -53.19 -3.59 -12.67
CA LYS A 67 -54.49 -4.14 -13.06
C LYS A 67 -54.27 -5.27 -14.07
N GLY A 68 -54.57 -6.50 -13.66
CA GLY A 68 -54.52 -7.68 -14.52
C GLY A 68 -54.67 -8.98 -13.73
N ASN A 69 -55.34 -9.96 -14.32
CA ASN A 69 -55.38 -11.32 -13.78
C ASN A 69 -54.10 -12.06 -14.22
N PHE A 70 -53.12 -12.15 -13.33
CA PHE A 70 -51.84 -12.78 -13.60
C PHE A 70 -51.85 -14.22 -13.10
N THR A 71 -51.89 -15.17 -14.02
CA THR A 71 -51.97 -16.60 -13.71
C THR A 71 -50.60 -17.24 -13.50
N ASN A 72 -49.54 -16.66 -14.06
CA ASN A 72 -48.19 -17.21 -13.96
C ASN A 72 -47.13 -16.11 -13.90
N VAL A 73 -45.94 -16.43 -13.38
CA VAL A 73 -44.76 -15.59 -13.39
C VAL A 73 -43.56 -16.41 -13.85
N ALA A 74 -42.78 -15.84 -14.76
CA ALA A 74 -41.52 -16.41 -15.18
C ALA A 74 -40.43 -16.10 -14.14
N ARG A 75 -39.77 -17.14 -13.66
CA ARG A 75 -38.64 -17.09 -12.73
C ARG A 75 -37.38 -17.62 -13.39
N CYS A 76 -36.28 -16.89 -13.24
CA CYS A 76 -34.98 -17.38 -13.70
C CYS A 76 -34.45 -18.44 -12.71
N ARG A 77 -34.19 -19.67 -13.14
CA ARG A 77 -33.68 -20.75 -12.28
C ARG A 77 -32.31 -20.45 -11.67
N LEU A 78 -31.46 -19.71 -12.40
CA LEU A 78 -30.09 -19.41 -11.99
C LEU A 78 -30.00 -18.26 -10.97
N SER A 79 -30.82 -17.23 -11.14
CA SER A 79 -30.78 -16.02 -10.29
C SER A 79 -31.89 -15.99 -9.24
N GLY A 80 -32.95 -16.79 -9.42
CA GLY A 80 -34.17 -16.71 -8.64
C GLY A 80 -35.01 -15.46 -8.92
N THR A 81 -34.57 -14.55 -9.80
CA THR A 81 -35.25 -13.29 -10.09
C THR A 81 -36.55 -13.52 -10.85
N LEU A 82 -37.62 -12.85 -10.41
CA LEU A 82 -38.93 -12.85 -11.05
C LEU A 82 -38.93 -11.85 -12.21
N LEU A 83 -39.09 -12.34 -13.43
CA LEU A 83 -39.11 -11.54 -14.65
C LEU A 83 -40.51 -10.96 -14.92
N GLY A 84 -41.54 -11.66 -14.45
CA GLY A 84 -42.95 -11.32 -14.60
C GLY A 84 -43.71 -12.33 -15.45
N PRO A 85 -45.03 -12.14 -15.61
CA PRO A 85 -45.90 -13.00 -16.41
C PRO A 85 -45.45 -13.01 -17.87
N THR A 86 -45.57 -14.17 -18.52
CA THR A 86 -45.20 -14.30 -19.94
C THR A 86 -46.10 -13.46 -20.87
N SER A 87 -47.30 -13.10 -20.41
CA SER A 87 -48.27 -12.25 -21.10
C SER A 87 -48.01 -10.74 -20.94
N HIS A 88 -47.12 -10.32 -20.03
CA HIS A 88 -46.89 -8.91 -19.76
C HIS A 88 -45.94 -8.30 -20.80
N HIS A 89 -46.25 -7.11 -21.34
CA HIS A 89 -45.44 -6.47 -22.39
C HIS A 89 -43.97 -6.24 -21.99
N ASP A 90 -43.70 -5.97 -20.71
CA ASP A 90 -42.34 -5.77 -20.20
C ASP A 90 -41.52 -7.06 -20.08
N TYR A 91 -42.15 -8.25 -20.16
CA TYR A 91 -41.47 -9.52 -19.95
C TYR A 91 -40.27 -9.69 -20.88
N GLN A 92 -40.46 -9.44 -22.19
CA GLN A 92 -39.40 -9.57 -23.19
C GLN A 92 -38.24 -8.59 -22.94
N ARG A 93 -38.55 -7.33 -22.56
CA ARG A 93 -37.55 -6.30 -22.23
C ARG A 93 -36.75 -6.69 -20.98
N ARG A 94 -37.44 -7.09 -19.90
CA ARG A 94 -36.80 -7.52 -18.64
C ARG A 94 -35.93 -8.76 -18.84
N LEU A 95 -36.40 -9.71 -19.66
CA LEU A 95 -35.65 -10.92 -19.98
C LEU A 95 -34.32 -10.59 -20.69
N ARG A 96 -34.37 -9.75 -21.73
CA ARG A 96 -33.17 -9.34 -22.48
C ARG A 96 -32.20 -8.56 -21.59
N ASN A 97 -32.70 -7.59 -20.81
CA ASN A 97 -31.87 -6.80 -19.91
C ASN A 97 -31.15 -7.66 -18.86
N LEU A 98 -31.85 -8.63 -18.24
CA LEU A 98 -31.25 -9.51 -17.24
C LEU A 98 -30.18 -10.42 -17.85
N TYR A 99 -30.42 -10.92 -19.07
CA TYR A 99 -29.44 -11.68 -19.83
C TYR A 99 -28.18 -10.85 -20.09
N GLU A 100 -28.33 -9.66 -20.66
CA GLU A 100 -27.20 -8.78 -21.02
C GLU A 100 -26.35 -8.40 -19.81
N GLN A 101 -26.99 -8.08 -18.68
CA GLN A 101 -26.31 -7.64 -17.46
C GLN A 101 -25.55 -8.76 -16.73
N ARG A 102 -26.10 -9.97 -16.65
CA ARG A 102 -25.56 -11.02 -15.75
C ARG A 102 -25.05 -12.28 -16.44
N PHE A 103 -25.55 -12.59 -17.64
CA PHE A 103 -25.38 -13.90 -18.27
C PHE A 103 -24.76 -13.86 -19.68
N SER A 104 -24.70 -12.68 -20.32
CA SER A 104 -24.09 -12.46 -21.65
C SER A 104 -22.68 -13.04 -21.79
N ARG A 105 -21.88 -12.98 -20.71
CA ARG A 105 -20.51 -13.50 -20.69
C ARG A 105 -20.40 -15.01 -20.47
N ARG A 106 -21.47 -15.67 -20.02
CA ARG A 106 -21.44 -17.07 -19.56
C ARG A 106 -22.22 -18.04 -20.46
N MET A 107 -23.24 -17.57 -21.18
CA MET A 107 -24.05 -18.44 -22.04
C MET A 107 -24.72 -17.68 -23.20
N SER A 108 -25.18 -18.42 -24.21
CA SER A 108 -25.98 -17.87 -25.30
C SER A 108 -27.39 -17.49 -24.81
N PHE A 109 -28.08 -16.62 -25.56
CA PHE A 109 -29.45 -16.22 -25.21
C PHE A 109 -30.42 -17.41 -25.29
N GLY A 110 -30.24 -18.31 -26.26
CA GLY A 110 -31.06 -19.52 -26.40
C GLY A 110 -30.91 -20.48 -25.24
N ASP A 111 -29.68 -20.65 -24.72
CA ASP A 111 -29.44 -21.47 -23.53
C ASP A 111 -30.03 -20.82 -22.27
N TYR A 112 -29.97 -19.49 -22.17
CA TYR A 112 -30.58 -18.75 -21.07
C TYR A 112 -32.11 -18.88 -21.06
N GLN A 113 -32.76 -18.85 -22.23
CA GLN A 113 -34.21 -19.04 -22.33
C GLN A 113 -34.67 -20.39 -21.77
N ARG A 114 -33.87 -21.45 -21.93
CA ARG A 114 -34.16 -22.78 -21.36
C ARG A 114 -34.07 -22.83 -19.83
N GLN A 115 -33.43 -21.83 -19.21
CA GLN A 115 -33.29 -21.72 -17.75
C GLN A 115 -34.42 -20.90 -17.11
N ILE A 116 -35.40 -20.45 -17.88
CA ILE A 116 -36.58 -19.76 -17.39
C ILE A 116 -37.64 -20.81 -17.03
N GLN A 117 -38.10 -20.78 -15.78
CA GLN A 117 -39.20 -21.61 -15.31
C GLN A 117 -40.45 -20.75 -15.20
N ILE A 118 -41.59 -21.26 -15.68
CA ILE A 118 -42.88 -20.63 -15.46
C ILE A 118 -43.44 -21.20 -14.16
N VAL A 119 -43.67 -20.33 -13.18
CA VAL A 119 -44.17 -20.67 -11.85
C VAL A 119 -45.57 -20.09 -11.70
N THR A 120 -46.51 -20.92 -11.23
CA THR A 120 -47.93 -20.57 -11.01
C THR A 120 -48.24 -20.43 -9.52
N ASP A 121 -47.23 -20.14 -8.70
CA ASP A 121 -47.37 -19.97 -7.26
C ASP A 121 -47.94 -18.58 -6.95
N PRO A 122 -49.10 -18.48 -6.27
CA PRO A 122 -49.67 -17.19 -5.89
C PRO A 122 -48.71 -16.32 -5.06
N ALA A 123 -47.83 -16.92 -4.25
CA ALA A 123 -46.87 -16.15 -3.45
C ALA A 123 -45.80 -15.46 -4.31
N GLU A 124 -45.37 -16.08 -5.41
CA GLU A 124 -44.43 -15.44 -6.36
C GLU A 124 -45.11 -14.40 -7.23
N ILE A 125 -46.40 -14.60 -7.55
CA ILE A 125 -47.21 -13.64 -8.29
C ILE A 125 -47.39 -12.35 -7.47
N GLU A 126 -47.74 -12.44 -6.19
CA GLU A 126 -47.86 -11.26 -5.32
C GLU A 126 -46.52 -10.55 -5.12
N LYS A 127 -45.42 -11.29 -4.90
CA LYS A 127 -44.08 -10.69 -4.83
C LYS A 127 -43.71 -9.93 -6.10
N TRP A 128 -44.01 -10.51 -7.26
CA TRP A 128 -43.79 -9.80 -8.52
C TRP A 128 -44.67 -8.56 -8.64
N LYS A 129 -45.94 -8.60 -8.22
CA LYS A 129 -46.83 -7.43 -8.21
C LYS A 129 -46.28 -6.33 -7.31
N GLU A 130 -45.81 -6.67 -6.11
CA GLU A 130 -45.16 -5.72 -5.19
C GLU A 130 -43.89 -5.11 -5.80
N ASP A 131 -43.04 -5.92 -6.42
CA ASP A 131 -41.81 -5.43 -7.04
C ASP A 131 -42.08 -4.62 -8.32
N ALA A 132 -43.12 -4.95 -9.06
CA ALA A 132 -43.53 -4.21 -10.24
C ALA A 132 -44.31 -2.92 -9.90
N ARG A 133 -44.80 -2.79 -8.67
CA ARG A 133 -45.36 -1.55 -8.11
C ARG A 133 -44.29 -0.49 -7.80
N LYS A 134 -43.06 -0.92 -7.54
CA LYS A 134 -41.93 -0.03 -7.23
C LYS A 134 -41.42 0.60 -8.53
N VAL A 135 -41.78 1.86 -8.76
CA VAL A 135 -41.28 2.66 -9.87
C VAL A 135 -40.20 3.60 -9.35
N THR A 136 -39.00 3.49 -9.91
CA THR A 136 -37.91 4.41 -9.58
C THR A 136 -38.03 5.66 -10.43
N THR A 137 -38.28 6.79 -9.77
CA THR A 137 -38.29 8.12 -10.36
C THR A 137 -37.02 8.88 -10.00
N TYR A 138 -36.54 9.71 -10.92
CA TYR A 138 -35.32 10.49 -10.78
C TYR A 138 -35.67 11.97 -10.89
N SER A 139 -35.40 12.76 -9.84
CA SER A 139 -35.67 14.21 -9.85
C SER A 139 -34.36 14.98 -9.86
N THR A 140 -34.21 15.99 -10.73
CA THR A 140 -33.01 16.85 -10.74
C THR A 140 -32.89 17.65 -9.43
N LEU A 141 -31.68 17.73 -8.87
CA LEU A 141 -31.40 18.49 -7.64
C LEU A 141 -30.87 19.91 -7.88
N ARG A 142 -30.23 20.14 -9.04
CA ARG A 142 -29.48 21.37 -9.32
C ARG A 142 -30.24 22.39 -10.18
N GLU A 143 -31.42 22.02 -10.67
CA GLU A 143 -32.23 22.88 -11.54
C GLU A 143 -33.31 23.61 -10.74
N GLU A 144 -33.55 24.86 -11.10
CA GLU A 144 -34.53 25.75 -10.45
C GLU A 144 -35.98 25.24 -10.63
N THR A 145 -36.23 24.49 -11.70
CA THR A 145 -37.46 23.69 -11.90
C THR A 145 -37.10 22.20 -11.93
N PRO A 146 -37.43 21.42 -10.88
CA PRO A 146 -37.09 20.01 -10.82
C PRO A 146 -37.75 19.22 -11.95
N VAL A 147 -36.94 18.62 -12.83
CA VAL A 147 -37.41 17.72 -13.88
C VAL A 147 -37.44 16.30 -13.33
N THR A 148 -38.60 15.67 -13.37
CA THR A 148 -38.80 14.28 -12.94
C THR A 148 -38.78 13.34 -14.14
N PHE A 149 -37.87 12.38 -14.12
CA PHE A 149 -37.77 11.31 -15.11
C PHE A 149 -38.27 9.99 -14.53
N SER A 150 -39.02 9.23 -15.33
CA SER A 150 -39.54 7.90 -14.96
C SER A 150 -38.62 6.74 -15.40
N SER A 151 -37.59 7.05 -16.20
CA SER A 151 -36.62 6.08 -16.71
C SER A 151 -35.17 6.46 -16.39
N ALA A 152 -34.39 5.48 -15.95
CA ALA A 152 -32.95 5.64 -15.74
C ALA A 152 -32.21 6.02 -17.03
N THR A 153 -32.66 5.52 -18.19
CA THR A 153 -32.00 5.78 -19.48
C THR A 153 -32.23 7.20 -19.98
N GLU A 154 -33.37 7.80 -19.67
CA GLU A 154 -33.66 9.20 -19.99
C GLU A 154 -32.86 10.13 -19.09
N THR A 155 -32.82 9.81 -17.79
CA THR A 155 -31.99 10.50 -16.80
C THR A 155 -30.51 10.47 -17.17
N GLU A 156 -30.01 9.32 -17.64
CA GLU A 156 -28.63 9.18 -18.10
C GLU A 156 -28.34 10.05 -19.33
N ARG A 157 -29.25 10.09 -20.32
CA ARG A 157 -29.07 10.98 -21.50
C ARG A 157 -29.04 12.45 -21.10
N HIS A 158 -29.95 12.85 -20.22
CA HIS A 158 -29.99 14.19 -19.67
C HIS A 158 -28.67 14.53 -18.95
N PHE A 159 -28.16 13.61 -18.13
CA PHE A 159 -26.86 13.77 -17.46
C PHE A 159 -25.69 13.90 -18.43
N GLN A 160 -25.65 13.07 -19.46
CA GLN A 160 -24.60 13.07 -20.48
C GLN A 160 -24.57 14.38 -21.28
N GLN A 161 -25.73 15.01 -21.49
CA GLN A 161 -25.84 16.26 -22.25
C GLN A 161 -25.56 17.50 -21.38
N ASN A 162 -26.09 17.54 -20.16
CA ASN A 162 -26.11 18.76 -19.35
C ASN A 162 -24.97 18.85 -18.32
N TYR A 163 -24.50 17.72 -17.79
CA TYR A 163 -23.53 17.73 -16.67
C TYR A 163 -22.18 17.08 -17.02
N LEU A 164 -22.17 16.05 -17.87
CA LEU A 164 -20.95 15.30 -18.19
C LEU A 164 -19.82 16.13 -18.81
N PRO A 165 -20.06 17.06 -19.76
CA PRO A 165 -18.98 17.79 -20.43
C PRO A 165 -18.11 18.60 -19.46
N ASP A 166 -18.73 19.21 -18.46
CA ASP A 166 -18.05 20.05 -17.47
C ASP A 166 -17.46 19.24 -16.29
N LEU A 167 -17.93 18.00 -16.12
CA LEU A 167 -17.54 17.15 -15.01
C LEU A 167 -16.23 16.40 -15.27
N ILE A 168 -15.90 16.09 -16.52
CA ILE A 168 -14.67 15.36 -16.86
C ILE A 168 -13.49 16.33 -16.94
N ARG A 169 -12.52 16.14 -16.06
CA ARG A 169 -11.29 16.94 -15.99
C ARG A 169 -10.09 16.09 -16.40
N THR A 170 -9.15 16.71 -17.09
CA THR A 170 -7.85 16.11 -17.42
C THR A 170 -6.83 16.57 -16.40
N VAL A 171 -6.13 15.63 -15.77
CA VAL A 171 -5.24 15.87 -14.64
C VAL A 171 -3.89 15.20 -14.90
N SER A 172 -2.80 15.91 -14.63
CA SER A 172 -1.43 15.37 -14.73
C SER A 172 -0.94 14.77 -13.42
N GLU A 173 -1.36 15.32 -12.28
CA GLU A 173 -0.99 14.84 -10.95
C GLU A 173 -2.21 14.81 -10.04
N LEU A 174 -2.40 13.69 -9.36
CA LEU A 174 -3.51 13.50 -8.43
C LEU A 174 -3.02 12.81 -7.16
N VAL A 175 -3.41 13.34 -6.01
CA VAL A 175 -3.17 12.70 -4.72
C VAL A 175 -4.45 12.02 -4.28
N ILE A 176 -4.36 10.73 -3.95
CA ILE A 176 -5.48 9.90 -3.50
C ILE A 176 -5.16 9.34 -2.13
N ASP A 177 -6.13 9.40 -1.22
CA ASP A 177 -6.02 8.78 0.10
C ASP A 177 -5.71 7.28 -0.02
N GLY A 178 -4.84 6.77 0.86
CA GLY A 178 -4.44 5.37 0.82
C GLY A 178 -5.60 4.37 0.79
N PRO A 179 -6.68 4.51 1.59
CA PRO A 179 -7.84 3.62 1.50
C PRO A 179 -8.59 3.68 0.16
N ALA A 180 -8.75 4.88 -0.42
CA ALA A 180 -9.41 5.07 -1.71
C ALA A 180 -8.56 4.48 -2.86
N SER A 181 -7.23 4.57 -2.75
CA SER A 181 -6.29 4.01 -3.74
C SER A 181 -6.42 2.49 -3.94
N ARG A 182 -7.00 1.76 -2.96
CA ARG A 182 -7.25 0.31 -3.03
C ARG A 182 -8.52 -0.07 -3.80
N HIS A 183 -9.44 0.87 -3.96
CA HIS A 183 -10.78 0.61 -4.48
C HIS A 183 -11.06 1.39 -5.76
N LEU A 184 -10.01 1.68 -6.54
CA LEU A 184 -10.15 2.37 -7.81
C LEU A 184 -11.03 1.57 -8.78
N HIS A 185 -11.94 2.26 -9.46
CA HIS A 185 -12.87 1.68 -10.42
C HIS A 185 -12.16 1.19 -11.69
N ASP A 186 -11.11 1.90 -12.11
CA ASP A 186 -10.28 1.50 -13.24
C ASP A 186 -9.34 0.35 -12.82
N ARG A 187 -9.50 -0.79 -13.49
CA ARG A 187 -8.71 -2.00 -13.25
C ARG A 187 -7.23 -1.82 -13.59
N VAL A 188 -6.91 -0.96 -14.55
CA VAL A 188 -5.53 -0.72 -14.96
C VAL A 188 -4.81 0.05 -13.86
N LEU A 189 -5.41 1.15 -13.38
CA LEU A 189 -4.89 1.93 -12.26
C LEU A 189 -4.79 1.10 -10.99
N ASN A 190 -5.83 0.33 -10.66
CA ASN A 190 -5.83 -0.49 -9.46
C ASN A 190 -4.67 -1.52 -9.47
N ARG A 191 -4.46 -2.20 -10.60
CA ARG A 191 -3.31 -3.12 -10.76
C ARG A 191 -1.96 -2.41 -10.67
N LEU A 192 -1.85 -1.20 -11.24
CA LEU A 192 -0.61 -0.42 -11.20
C LEU A 192 -0.27 -0.01 -9.76
N VAL A 193 -1.26 0.50 -9.02
CA VAL A 193 -1.12 0.84 -7.60
C VAL A 193 -0.77 -0.41 -6.77
N GLU A 194 -1.42 -1.55 -7.02
CA GLU A 194 -1.14 -2.81 -6.32
C GLU A 194 0.29 -3.33 -6.59
N ASN A 195 0.77 -3.21 -7.83
CA ASN A 195 2.13 -3.60 -8.20
C ASN A 195 3.16 -2.71 -7.50
N GLU A 196 3.01 -1.40 -7.57
CA GLU A 196 3.92 -0.45 -6.90
C GLU A 196 3.88 -0.61 -5.39
N TRP A 197 2.70 -0.86 -4.83
CA TRP A 197 2.54 -1.19 -3.42
C TRP A 197 3.36 -2.42 -3.00
N THR A 198 3.30 -3.48 -3.81
CA THR A 198 4.01 -4.73 -3.55
C THR A 198 5.53 -4.52 -3.63
N ASN A 199 5.98 -3.71 -4.59
CA ASN A 199 7.38 -3.31 -4.74
C ASN A 199 7.87 -2.52 -3.51
N GLU A 200 7.11 -1.50 -3.10
CA GLU A 200 7.43 -0.65 -1.95
C GLU A 200 7.43 -1.44 -0.63
N THR A 201 6.50 -2.38 -0.47
CA THR A 201 6.43 -3.24 0.73
C THR A 201 7.65 -4.17 0.82
N ARG A 202 8.15 -4.65 -0.33
CA ARG A 202 9.35 -5.50 -0.40
C ARG A 202 10.61 -4.69 -0.08
N SER A 203 10.72 -3.48 -0.61
CA SER A 203 11.84 -2.57 -0.38
C SER A 203 11.33 -1.14 -0.22
N PRO A 204 11.12 -0.65 1.02
CA PRO A 204 10.51 0.66 1.29
C PRO A 204 11.51 1.81 1.09
N SER A 205 12.19 1.83 -0.04
CA SER A 205 13.25 2.80 -0.33
C SER A 205 12.69 4.20 -0.63
N PRO A 206 11.72 4.36 -1.53
CA PRO A 206 10.98 5.61 -1.73
C PRO A 206 10.39 6.18 -0.42
N MET A 207 9.66 5.38 0.35
CA MET A 207 9.06 5.82 1.63
C MET A 207 10.13 6.26 2.63
N MET A 208 11.30 5.59 2.66
CA MET A 208 12.42 6.04 3.50
C MET A 208 13.00 7.38 3.06
N GLN A 209 13.04 7.67 1.75
CA GLN A 209 13.54 8.94 1.23
C GLN A 209 12.59 10.08 1.60
N GLU A 210 11.29 9.87 1.43
CA GLU A 210 10.24 10.82 1.84
C GLU A 210 10.29 11.11 3.33
N LEU A 211 10.32 10.06 4.16
CA LEU A 211 10.42 10.23 5.62
C LEU A 211 11.71 10.94 6.01
N ALA A 212 12.83 10.63 5.36
CA ALA A 212 14.11 11.32 5.63
C ALA A 212 14.08 12.79 5.19
N ALA A 213 13.34 13.15 4.14
CA ALA A 213 13.13 14.54 3.72
C ALA A 213 12.25 15.29 4.75
N ARG A 214 11.11 14.70 5.13
CA ARG A 214 10.20 15.27 6.14
C ARG A 214 10.87 15.43 7.51
N PHE A 215 11.67 14.45 7.94
CA PHE A 215 12.46 14.56 9.16
C PHE A 215 13.46 15.69 9.12
N ARG A 216 14.19 15.87 8.01
CA ARG A 216 15.10 17.01 7.86
C ARG A 216 14.37 18.34 7.95
N GLY A 217 13.19 18.46 7.34
CA GLY A 217 12.33 19.64 7.47
C GLY A 217 11.91 19.91 8.92
N ALA A 218 11.68 18.86 9.70
CA ALA A 218 11.35 18.93 11.12
C ALA A 218 12.57 19.08 12.06
N GLY A 219 13.79 19.31 11.53
CA GLY A 219 15.02 19.40 12.34
C GLY A 219 15.53 18.06 12.89
N LEU A 220 15.00 16.94 12.41
CA LEU A 220 15.45 15.59 12.75
C LEU A 220 16.44 15.08 11.70
N HIS A 221 17.65 14.76 12.16
CA HIS A 221 18.75 14.32 11.31
C HIS A 221 18.86 12.79 11.29
N VAL A 222 18.82 12.23 10.10
CA VAL A 222 19.05 10.79 9.87
C VAL A 222 20.54 10.56 9.69
N PHE A 223 21.13 9.66 10.46
CA PHE A 223 22.54 9.30 10.34
C PHE A 223 22.76 7.78 10.41
N ARG A 224 23.84 7.33 9.77
CA ARG A 224 24.22 5.91 9.73
C ARG A 224 25.22 5.63 10.85
N HIS A 225 24.88 4.70 11.74
CA HIS A 225 25.79 4.26 12.80
C HIS A 225 26.36 2.85 12.50
N ARG A 226 27.21 2.33 13.40
CA ARG A 226 27.81 1.00 13.33
C ARG A 226 26.74 -0.07 13.03
N ARG A 227 27.10 -1.04 12.19
CA ARG A 227 26.25 -2.10 11.61
C ARG A 227 25.23 -1.64 10.55
N GLY A 228 25.36 -0.42 10.02
CA GLY A 228 24.56 0.05 8.89
C GLY A 228 23.11 0.41 9.23
N MET A 229 22.77 0.47 10.52
CA MET A 229 21.47 0.94 10.99
C MET A 229 21.37 2.47 10.87
N LEU A 230 20.20 2.94 10.44
CA LEU A 230 19.86 4.35 10.33
C LEU A 230 19.13 4.81 11.60
N PHE A 231 19.73 5.78 12.29
CA PHE A 231 19.20 6.42 13.50
C PHE A 231 18.70 7.83 13.16
N VAL A 232 17.80 8.34 14.01
CA VAL A 232 17.22 9.70 13.89
C VAL A 232 17.54 10.44 15.19
N SER A 233 18.01 11.68 15.09
CA SER A 233 18.38 12.53 16.24
C SER A 233 17.96 13.97 15.95
N SER A 234 17.47 14.69 16.96
CA SER A 234 17.23 16.15 16.87
C SER A 234 18.53 16.95 16.76
N ILE A 235 19.64 16.38 17.21
CA ILE A 235 20.96 17.00 17.13
C ILE A 235 21.69 16.45 15.90
N TYR A 236 22.20 17.35 15.07
CA TYR A 236 23.07 16.99 13.96
C TYR A 236 24.38 16.37 14.51
N PRO A 237 24.69 15.10 14.22
CA PRO A 237 25.91 14.48 14.73
C PRO A 237 27.12 15.18 14.11
N ARG A 238 27.83 15.97 14.90
CA ARG A 238 29.13 16.55 14.52
C ARG A 238 30.24 15.74 15.17
N ALA A 239 31.37 15.65 14.49
CA ALA A 239 32.59 15.21 15.14
C ALA A 239 32.86 16.16 16.31
N PHE A 240 33.08 15.60 17.50
CA PHE A 240 33.38 16.40 18.67
C PHE A 240 34.77 17.02 18.49
N LYS A 241 34.83 18.34 18.32
CA LYS A 241 36.08 19.10 18.22
C LYS A 241 36.60 19.40 19.62
N HIS A 242 37.45 18.51 20.13
CA HIS A 242 38.03 18.64 21.47
C HIS A 242 39.11 19.71 21.60
N ALA A 243 39.56 20.32 20.49
CA ALA A 243 40.47 21.46 20.51
C ALA A 243 39.77 22.77 20.95
N GLU A 244 38.49 22.92 20.62
CA GLU A 244 37.69 24.12 20.91
C GLU A 244 36.89 23.96 22.22
N ALA A 245 36.75 22.74 22.73
CA ALA A 245 36.03 22.44 23.96
C ALA A 245 36.97 22.40 25.17
N GLY A 246 36.55 23.00 26.29
CA GLY A 246 37.27 22.96 27.59
C GLY A 246 37.30 21.57 28.20
N VAL A 247 38.08 20.67 27.61
CA VAL A 247 38.19 19.25 27.98
C VAL A 247 39.46 19.03 28.80
N SER A 248 39.38 18.21 29.85
CA SER A 248 40.53 17.82 30.68
C SER A 248 41.69 17.27 29.84
N ALA A 249 42.93 17.56 30.22
CA ALA A 249 44.15 17.17 29.51
C ALA A 249 44.17 15.66 29.16
N LEU A 250 43.82 14.80 30.13
CA LEU A 250 43.76 13.35 29.93
C LEU A 250 42.75 12.95 28.84
N VAL A 251 41.58 13.60 28.82
CA VAL A 251 40.53 13.31 27.83
C VAL A 251 40.93 13.84 26.45
N ARG A 252 41.68 14.94 26.35
CA ARG A 252 42.27 15.41 25.07
C ARG A 252 43.26 14.38 24.52
N THR A 253 44.20 13.88 25.32
CA THR A 253 45.16 12.83 24.91
C THR A 253 44.44 11.58 24.38
N ILE A 254 43.36 11.16 25.04
CA ILE A 254 42.54 10.02 24.58
C ILE A 254 41.90 10.31 23.22
N LEU A 255 41.32 11.51 23.05
CA LEU A 255 40.65 11.88 21.81
C LEU A 255 41.64 12.07 20.66
N ASP A 256 42.83 12.59 20.92
CA ASP A 256 43.94 12.67 19.97
C ASP A 256 44.43 11.28 19.56
N ALA A 257 44.63 10.37 20.51
CA ALA A 257 45.02 8.99 20.22
C ALA A 257 43.97 8.24 19.39
N ILE A 258 42.68 8.45 19.68
CA ILE A 258 41.57 7.87 18.90
C ILE A 258 41.48 8.52 17.51
N GLY A 259 41.76 9.82 17.39
CA GLY A 259 41.79 10.56 16.13
C GLY A 259 42.92 10.09 15.21
N ALA A 260 44.11 9.87 15.76
CA ALA A 260 45.30 9.43 15.02
C ALA A 260 45.17 7.99 14.49
N ALA A 261 44.44 7.12 15.20
CA ALA A 261 44.27 5.72 14.80
C ALA A 261 42.80 5.27 14.96
N PRO A 262 41.98 5.46 13.90
CA PRO A 262 40.58 5.09 13.93
C PRO A 262 40.42 3.57 14.09
N ARG A 263 39.67 3.15 15.11
CA ARG A 263 39.38 1.74 15.52
C ARG A 263 40.41 1.07 16.43
N ILE A 264 41.29 1.83 17.10
CA ILE A 264 42.12 1.30 18.19
C ILE A 264 41.33 0.42 19.16
N GLY A 265 41.89 -0.74 19.49
CA GLY A 265 41.35 -1.63 20.52
C GLY A 265 41.45 -1.03 21.92
N ARG A 266 40.60 -1.45 22.86
CA ARG A 266 40.64 -0.92 24.24
C ARG A 266 41.98 -1.19 24.94
N LYS A 267 42.63 -2.33 24.64
CA LYS A 267 43.93 -2.70 25.21
C LYS A 267 45.04 -1.82 24.63
N GLU A 268 45.11 -1.73 23.30
CA GLU A 268 46.06 -0.87 22.58
C GLU A 268 45.93 0.62 22.96
N LEU A 269 44.72 1.10 23.25
CA LEU A 269 44.51 2.46 23.74
C LEU A 269 45.12 2.64 25.14
N ALA A 270 44.91 1.68 26.03
CA ALA A 270 45.45 1.72 27.38
C ALA A 270 46.97 1.69 27.34
N ASP A 271 47.54 0.80 26.54
CA ASP A 271 48.99 0.68 26.36
C ASP A 271 49.58 2.01 25.86
N LYS A 272 48.99 2.64 24.84
CA LYS A 272 49.43 3.94 24.33
C LYS A 272 49.30 5.11 25.31
N LEU A 273 48.37 5.05 26.26
CA LEU A 273 48.18 6.09 27.28
C LEU A 273 49.09 5.89 28.49
N ILE A 274 49.60 4.67 28.69
CA ILE A 274 50.42 4.29 29.84
C ILE A 274 51.92 4.49 29.58
N VAL A 275 52.36 4.48 28.32
CA VAL A 275 53.80 4.53 27.94
C VAL A 275 54.52 5.81 28.43
N ASP A 276 53.82 6.93 28.62
CA ASP A 276 54.43 8.21 29.02
C ASP A 276 54.21 8.57 30.51
N LEU A 277 53.84 7.62 31.37
CA LEU A 277 53.42 7.88 32.75
C LEU A 277 54.33 7.20 33.80
N THR A 278 54.60 7.88 34.91
CA THR A 278 55.31 7.33 36.07
C THR A 278 54.44 6.33 36.86
N GLY A 279 55.05 5.44 37.65
CA GLY A 279 54.33 4.31 38.29
C GLY A 279 53.06 4.69 39.08
N GLU A 280 53.05 5.84 39.75
CA GLU A 280 51.87 6.34 40.48
C GLU A 280 50.76 6.89 39.55
N GLU A 281 51.15 7.42 38.39
CA GLU A 281 50.24 7.92 37.36
C GLU A 281 49.60 6.77 36.59
N VAL A 282 50.33 5.66 36.39
CA VAL A 282 49.79 4.41 35.82
C VAL A 282 48.65 3.87 36.68
N ASP A 283 48.82 3.80 38.01
CA ASP A 283 47.77 3.35 38.93
C ASP A 283 46.57 4.30 38.96
N ARG A 284 46.81 5.61 38.79
CA ARG A 284 45.75 6.62 38.70
C ARG A 284 44.94 6.46 37.41
N VAL A 285 45.62 6.27 36.28
CA VAL A 285 44.98 6.08 34.97
C VAL A 285 44.27 4.73 34.88
N GLN A 286 44.83 3.66 35.43
CA GLN A 286 44.15 2.35 35.50
C GLN A 286 42.86 2.42 36.34
N ARG A 287 42.90 3.04 37.52
CA ARG A 287 41.71 3.24 38.36
C ARG A 287 40.67 4.12 37.67
N TRP A 288 41.11 5.14 36.93
CA TRP A 288 40.21 6.01 36.16
C TRP A 288 39.60 5.27 34.96
N LEU A 289 40.38 4.49 34.19
CA LEU A 289 39.89 3.65 33.10
C LEU A 289 38.87 2.62 33.60
N ALA A 290 39.10 2.03 34.77
CA ALA A 290 38.15 1.12 35.41
C ALA A 290 36.83 1.84 35.76
N ARG A 291 36.89 3.05 36.32
CA ARG A 291 35.70 3.89 36.59
C ARG A 291 34.97 4.30 35.30
N PHE A 292 35.70 4.71 34.26
CA PHE A 292 35.12 5.12 32.98
C PHE A 292 34.46 3.94 32.24
N ALA A 293 35.02 2.73 32.38
CA ALA A 293 34.42 1.50 31.87
C ALA A 293 33.13 1.13 32.62
N ALA A 294 33.07 1.36 33.94
CA ALA A 294 31.87 1.15 34.75
C ALA A 294 30.76 2.16 34.42
N ASP A 295 31.10 3.43 34.26
CA ASP A 295 30.13 4.53 34.02
C ASP A 295 29.41 4.42 32.67
N LYS A 296 30.09 3.94 31.61
CA LYS A 296 29.44 3.62 30.31
C LYS A 296 28.34 2.56 30.42
N SER A 297 28.40 1.68 31.42
CA SER A 297 27.39 0.64 31.65
C SER A 297 26.14 1.15 32.37
N GLU A 298 26.22 2.35 32.94
CA GLU A 298 25.22 2.97 33.81
C GLU A 298 24.52 4.15 33.10
N THR A 299 25.28 5.00 32.40
CA THR A 299 24.72 6.06 31.53
C THR A 299 23.93 5.50 30.35
N CYS A 300 24.34 4.37 29.78
CA CYS A 300 23.56 3.67 28.74
C CYS A 300 22.25 3.07 29.29
N ARG A 301 22.21 2.76 30.60
CA ARG A 301 21.06 2.15 31.29
C ARG A 301 20.03 3.20 31.70
N ARG A 302 20.47 4.40 32.12
CA ARG A 302 19.58 5.53 32.44
C ARG A 302 18.93 6.18 31.21
N ARG A 303 19.59 6.16 30.04
CA ARG A 303 19.08 6.82 28.82
C ARG A 303 18.07 5.99 28.02
N TYR A 304 17.98 4.67 28.29
CA TYR A 304 17.02 3.75 27.66
C TYR A 304 16.52 2.71 28.69
N PRO A 305 15.49 3.02 29.49
CA PRO A 305 14.92 2.08 30.43
C PRO A 305 14.13 1.01 29.64
N GLY A 306 14.76 -0.13 29.35
CA GLY A 306 14.12 -1.25 28.64
C GLY A 306 15.03 -2.10 27.73
N GLY A 307 16.29 -1.68 27.50
CA GLY A 307 17.22 -2.46 26.69
C GLY A 307 17.69 -3.74 27.37
N LYS A 308 17.12 -4.90 27.03
CA LYS A 308 17.61 -6.23 27.49
C LYS A 308 19.12 -6.36 27.24
N ARG A 309 19.87 -6.74 28.28
CA ARG A 309 21.31 -7.07 28.23
C ARG A 309 21.56 -8.10 27.13
N ARG A 310 22.10 -7.69 25.98
CA ARG A 310 22.74 -8.65 25.06
C ARG A 310 24.21 -8.75 25.42
N ASN A 311 24.53 -9.84 26.09
CA ASN A 311 25.87 -10.29 26.44
C ASN A 311 26.78 -10.17 25.21
N CYS A 312 27.70 -9.22 25.22
CA CYS A 312 28.82 -9.16 24.27
C CYS A 312 30.02 -9.83 24.95
N LYS A 313 29.96 -11.16 25.14
CA LYS A 313 31.18 -11.93 25.37
C LYS A 313 31.76 -12.26 24.00
N GLY A 314 33.00 -11.83 23.78
CA GLY A 314 33.81 -12.29 22.66
C GLY A 314 33.96 -13.80 22.75
N GLY A 315 33.72 -14.49 21.64
CA GLY A 315 33.94 -15.92 21.48
C GLY A 315 35.02 -16.15 20.44
N HIS A 316 36.25 -16.37 20.90
CA HIS A 316 37.15 -17.33 20.28
C HIS A 316 36.79 -18.74 20.81
N ALA A 317 37.24 -19.76 20.06
CA ALA A 317 37.04 -21.20 20.25
C ALA A 317 35.68 -21.71 19.74
N GLY A 318 35.60 -22.77 18.94
CA GLY A 318 36.38 -24.01 19.03
C GLY A 318 35.38 -25.14 19.31
N ARG A 319 35.58 -26.27 18.64
CA ARG A 319 34.71 -27.46 18.58
C ARG A 319 34.12 -27.87 19.94
N GLY A 320 32.88 -28.36 19.94
CA GLY A 320 32.30 -29.02 21.12
C GLY A 320 30.88 -29.52 20.86
N ARG A 321 30.71 -30.83 20.97
CA ARG A 321 29.52 -31.63 20.65
C ARG A 321 28.58 -31.71 21.88
N ILE A 322 27.34 -32.14 21.64
CA ILE A 322 26.39 -32.80 22.58
C ILE A 322 25.40 -31.89 23.34
N GLY A 323 24.13 -32.30 23.31
CA GLY A 323 23.18 -32.01 24.38
C GLY A 323 21.72 -31.76 23.98
N ARG A 324 21.00 -32.81 23.55
CA ARG A 324 19.53 -32.81 23.43
C ARG A 324 18.87 -32.62 24.81
N ARG A 325 17.89 -31.71 24.92
CA ARG A 325 16.66 -31.81 25.77
C ARG A 325 15.57 -30.99 25.07
N SER A 326 14.65 -31.60 24.32
CA SER A 326 13.33 -32.10 24.78
C SER A 326 12.45 -31.02 25.41
N CYS A 327 11.59 -30.40 24.60
CA CYS A 327 10.32 -29.82 25.04
C CYS A 327 9.19 -30.43 24.19
N SER A 328 8.23 -30.98 24.91
CA SER A 328 7.05 -31.73 24.49
C SER A 328 5.86 -30.82 24.22
N GLY A 329 4.98 -31.29 23.33
CA GLY A 329 3.62 -30.76 23.09
C GLY A 329 3.55 -29.88 21.84
N GLY A 330 2.79 -30.17 20.80
CA GLY A 330 1.86 -31.25 20.51
C GLY A 330 1.10 -30.80 19.26
N CYS A 331 1.29 -31.46 18.12
CA CYS A 331 0.43 -31.31 16.96
C CYS A 331 0.31 -32.66 16.24
N VAL A 332 -0.96 -32.99 15.99
CA VAL A 332 -1.51 -34.22 15.46
C VAL A 332 -1.26 -34.34 13.95
N ASN A 333 -0.88 -35.56 13.55
CA ASN A 333 -1.00 -36.24 12.25
C ASN A 333 -1.06 -35.44 10.92
N ARG A 334 -0.07 -35.73 10.05
CA ARG A 334 -0.37 -36.31 8.71
C ARG A 334 0.83 -37.09 8.16
N ARG A 335 0.63 -38.40 7.96
CA ARG A 335 1.50 -39.32 7.22
C ARG A 335 1.41 -39.00 5.72
N THR A 336 2.55 -38.97 5.02
CA THR A 336 2.82 -39.80 3.82
C THR A 336 4.29 -39.73 3.34
N ARG A 337 4.93 -40.89 3.41
CA ARG A 337 5.98 -41.54 2.59
C ARG A 337 6.98 -40.74 1.73
N LYS A 338 8.26 -40.94 2.09
CA LYS A 338 9.45 -41.37 1.29
C LYS A 338 9.42 -41.22 -0.24
N THR A 339 10.42 -40.52 -0.78
CA THR A 339 11.54 -40.93 -1.69
C THR A 339 12.29 -39.62 -2.03
N GLY A 340 13.61 -39.48 -2.11
CA GLY A 340 14.71 -40.41 -2.29
C GLY A 340 15.42 -40.13 -3.62
N VAL A 341 16.09 -38.99 -3.82
CA VAL A 341 17.08 -38.82 -4.91
C VAL A 341 18.18 -37.83 -4.52
N ARG A 342 19.43 -38.32 -4.55
CA ARG A 342 20.69 -37.55 -4.48
C ARG A 342 21.04 -37.01 -5.88
N ARG A 343 21.40 -35.72 -5.99
CA ARG A 343 22.37 -35.13 -6.94
C ARG A 343 22.90 -33.87 -6.23
N GLY A 344 24.19 -33.68 -5.94
CA GLY A 344 25.33 -33.70 -6.86
C GLY A 344 25.47 -32.30 -7.46
N GLY A 345 26.36 -31.44 -6.93
CA GLY A 345 26.53 -30.10 -7.48
C GLY A 345 27.38 -29.14 -6.64
N LEU A 346 28.58 -28.91 -7.15
CA LEU A 346 29.70 -28.06 -6.76
C LEU A 346 29.44 -26.76 -5.94
N LEU A 347 30.41 -26.55 -5.04
CA LEU A 347 30.90 -25.28 -4.53
C LEU A 347 31.23 -24.28 -5.65
N HIS A 348 30.75 -23.04 -5.55
CA HIS A 348 31.59 -21.87 -5.83
C HIS A 348 31.06 -20.57 -5.20
N ASN A 349 32.05 -19.75 -4.83
CA ASN A 349 32.03 -18.55 -3.99
C ASN A 349 31.23 -17.37 -4.56
N CYS A 350 30.70 -16.52 -3.68
CA CYS A 350 30.57 -15.07 -3.91
C CYS A 350 30.46 -14.27 -2.59
N CYS A 351 31.61 -13.82 -2.07
CA CYS A 351 31.81 -12.46 -1.56
C CYS A 351 32.63 -11.78 -2.67
N GLY A 352 32.33 -10.62 -3.26
CA GLY A 352 31.74 -9.39 -2.75
C GLY A 352 32.82 -8.31 -2.75
N ARG A 353 32.67 -7.23 -3.54
CA ARG A 353 33.12 -5.84 -3.25
C ARG A 353 32.94 -4.87 -4.44
N ASN A 354 32.43 -3.68 -4.09
CA ASN A 354 32.73 -2.30 -4.55
C ASN A 354 32.87 -2.03 -6.06
N GLY A 355 32.35 -0.97 -6.67
CA GLY A 355 31.82 0.31 -6.20
C GLY A 355 31.91 1.34 -7.35
N ASN A 356 31.33 2.51 -7.12
CA ASN A 356 31.44 3.78 -7.88
C ASN A 356 30.56 4.08 -9.10
N ARG A 357 29.70 5.09 -8.85
CA ARG A 357 29.18 6.16 -9.71
C ARG A 357 29.91 6.39 -11.04
N ARG A 358 29.12 6.52 -12.12
CA ARG A 358 29.27 7.60 -13.11
C ARG A 358 27.90 8.10 -13.57
N LYS A 359 27.72 9.43 -13.46
CA LYS A 359 26.73 10.20 -14.23
C LYS A 359 27.17 10.16 -15.69
N LEU A 360 26.25 9.95 -16.63
CA LEU A 360 26.41 10.35 -18.01
C LEU A 360 25.10 11.01 -18.48
N ASN A 361 25.19 12.30 -18.77
CA ASN A 361 24.26 13.02 -19.62
C ASN A 361 24.59 12.68 -21.09
N ALA A 362 23.56 12.52 -21.91
CA ALA A 362 23.55 12.76 -23.36
C ALA A 362 22.08 13.06 -23.70
N GLY A 363 21.70 14.14 -24.39
CA GLY A 363 22.37 14.76 -25.53
C GLY A 363 21.62 14.34 -26.80
N ALA A 364 20.89 15.29 -27.39
CA ALA A 364 20.00 15.16 -28.53
C ALA A 364 20.62 14.58 -29.82
N ALA A 365 19.80 13.92 -30.65
CA ALA A 365 19.79 13.99 -32.13
C ALA A 365 18.69 13.04 -32.68
N ARG A 366 17.63 13.57 -33.33
CA ARG A 366 17.43 13.73 -34.79
C ARG A 366 16.66 12.57 -35.45
N THR A 367 15.50 12.93 -35.97
CA THR A 367 14.76 12.32 -37.08
C THR A 367 15.64 12.17 -38.33
N PRO A 368 15.23 11.30 -39.27
CA PRO A 368 15.07 11.81 -40.64
C PRO A 368 13.74 11.41 -41.28
N ALA A 369 13.28 12.28 -42.17
CA ALA A 369 12.08 12.13 -42.98
C ALA A 369 12.33 11.34 -44.28
N ARG A 370 11.19 10.91 -44.84
CA ARG A 370 10.89 10.22 -46.11
C ARG A 370 11.79 10.48 -47.33
N THR A 371 11.83 9.46 -48.18
CA THR A 371 11.24 9.49 -49.54
C THR A 371 10.31 8.29 -49.70
#